data_AF-A0A923VLD7-F1
#
_entry.id   AF-A0A923VLD7-F1
#
_cell.length_a   1.000
_cell.length_b   1.000
_cell.length_c   1.000
_cell.angle_alpha   90.00
_cell.angle_beta   90.00
_cell.angle_gamma   90.00
#
_symmetry.space_group_name_H-M   'P 1'
#
loop_
_entity.id
_entity.type
_entity.pdbx_description
1 polymer ?
#
loop_
_entity_poly.entity_id
_entity_poly.type
_entity_poly.pdbx_seq_one_letter_code
_entity_poly.pdbx_strand_id
1 'polypeptide(L)'
;MMLKKLSIFLILVVTANTIYGQKYPKTKVIPVKIKWAQSILGDFSFHNIWSYPESVGVRNDGSIGALDGGVWLPEMLDSNDHILKDSMESYYKIVDTTHIKHSMVCEAWCYEYAGTDYLIAKRINKDSIHCYSLCNIATHCSLNIEIINGLCYAFIKLNSLVSGGSAEYSCISGSMVIDEKLFKKGIIKSAFNFHFKHSEKK
;
A
#
# COMPACT_ATOMS: atom_id res chain seq x y z
N MET A 1 -58.56 36.70 0.04
CA MET A 1 -57.53 36.65 -1.02
C MET A 1 -56.34 35.84 -0.48
N MET A 2 -56.31 34.53 -0.75
CA MET A 2 -55.28 33.62 -0.19
C MET A 2 -54.05 33.59 -1.10
N LEU A 3 -52.90 34.02 -0.59
CA LEU A 3 -51.61 33.79 -1.25
C LEU A 3 -51.31 32.29 -1.25
N LYS A 4 -51.32 31.67 -2.44
CA LYS A 4 -50.81 30.31 -2.64
C LYS A 4 -49.29 30.33 -2.49
N LYS A 5 -48.76 29.57 -1.53
CA LYS A 5 -47.31 29.34 -1.37
C LYS A 5 -46.78 28.62 -2.60
N LEU A 6 -45.92 29.30 -3.36
CA LEU A 6 -45.17 28.74 -4.48
C LEU A 6 -44.03 27.87 -3.91
N SER A 7 -44.17 26.55 -4.00
CA SER A 7 -43.08 25.63 -3.64
C SER A 7 -42.21 25.40 -4.87
N ILE A 8 -41.02 26.01 -4.88
CA ILE A 8 -40.01 25.82 -5.94
C ILE A 8 -39.29 24.51 -5.66
N PHE A 9 -39.49 23.51 -6.53
CA PHE A 9 -38.72 22.27 -6.54
C PHE A 9 -37.38 22.55 -7.23
N LEU A 10 -36.30 22.75 -6.47
CA LEU A 10 -34.97 22.89 -7.01
C LEU A 10 -34.41 21.50 -7.33
N ILE A 11 -34.48 21.08 -8.60
CA ILE A 11 -33.76 19.89 -9.08
C ILE A 11 -32.29 20.26 -9.23
N LEU A 12 -31.49 19.86 -8.25
CA LEU A 12 -30.04 19.97 -8.29
C LEU A 12 -29.52 18.90 -9.26
N VAL A 13 -29.32 19.29 -10.52
CA VAL A 13 -28.57 18.49 -11.50
C VAL A 13 -27.12 18.47 -11.00
N VAL A 14 -26.79 17.45 -10.22
CA VAL A 14 -25.41 17.09 -9.95
C VAL A 14 -24.85 16.64 -11.29
N THR A 15 -24.20 17.55 -12.02
CA THR A 15 -23.33 17.15 -13.11
C THR A 15 -22.29 16.23 -12.50
N ALA A 16 -22.33 14.97 -12.91
CA ALA A 16 -21.27 14.04 -12.62
C ALA A 16 -19.99 14.69 -13.17
N ASN A 17 -19.17 15.24 -12.27
CA ASN A 17 -17.77 15.45 -12.56
C ASN A 17 -17.24 14.06 -12.85
N THR A 18 -17.15 13.71 -14.13
CA THR A 18 -16.52 12.49 -14.58
C THR A 18 -15.08 12.57 -14.11
N ILE A 19 -14.83 11.95 -12.95
CA ILE A 19 -13.52 11.70 -12.40
C ILE A 19 -12.72 11.11 -13.55
N TYR A 20 -11.61 11.78 -13.89
CA TYR A 20 -10.62 11.30 -14.83
C TYR A 20 -10.33 9.83 -14.50
N GLY A 21 -10.88 8.93 -15.30
CA GLY A 21 -10.52 7.52 -15.23
C GLY A 21 -9.02 7.45 -15.48
N GLN A 22 -8.26 7.00 -14.48
CA GLN A 22 -6.88 6.62 -14.71
C GLN A 22 -6.90 5.63 -15.87
N LYS A 23 -6.31 6.02 -17.00
CA LYS A 23 -6.07 5.13 -18.12
C LYS A 23 -4.98 4.16 -17.66
N TYR A 24 -5.38 2.95 -17.28
CA TYR A 24 -4.45 1.87 -16.99
C TYR A 24 -3.58 1.60 -18.23
N PRO A 25 -2.27 1.37 -18.05
CA PRO A 25 -1.38 1.10 -19.16
C PRO A 25 -1.88 -0.10 -19.98
N LYS A 26 -1.80 0.03 -21.31
CA LYS A 26 -2.23 -0.96 -22.32
C LYS A 26 -1.26 -2.15 -22.43
N THR A 27 -0.53 -2.48 -21.38
CA THR A 27 0.28 -3.69 -21.30
C THR A 27 -0.64 -4.88 -21.08
N LYS A 28 -0.30 -6.01 -21.73
CA LYS A 28 -1.14 -7.21 -21.78
C LYS A 28 -1.06 -7.97 -20.44
N VAL A 29 -1.55 -7.36 -19.36
CA VAL A 29 -1.66 -8.00 -18.04
C VAL A 29 -2.64 -9.16 -18.17
N ILE A 30 -2.19 -10.37 -17.83
CA ILE A 30 -3.06 -11.55 -17.83
C ILE A 30 -3.84 -11.53 -16.50
N PRO A 31 -5.17 -11.39 -16.52
CA PRO A 31 -5.94 -11.37 -15.27
C PRO A 31 -5.87 -12.73 -14.59
N VAL A 32 -5.65 -12.70 -13.28
CA VAL A 32 -5.76 -13.87 -12.40
C VAL A 32 -7.20 -13.95 -11.89
N LYS A 33 -7.87 -15.08 -12.12
CA LYS A 33 -9.21 -15.30 -11.57
C LYS A 33 -9.12 -15.45 -10.04
N ILE A 34 -9.90 -14.65 -9.33
CA ILE A 34 -9.97 -14.72 -7.87
C ILE A 34 -10.73 -15.98 -7.47
N LYS A 35 -10.12 -16.78 -6.59
CA LYS A 35 -10.80 -17.86 -5.87
C LYS A 35 -11.35 -17.29 -4.57
N TRP A 36 -12.60 -17.62 -4.26
CA TRP A 36 -13.25 -17.19 -3.03
C TRP A 36 -13.21 -18.33 -2.02
N ALA A 37 -12.72 -18.05 -0.81
CA ALA A 37 -12.70 -18.98 0.30
C ALA A 37 -13.64 -18.49 1.41
N GLN A 38 -14.33 -19.41 2.08
CA GLN A 38 -15.20 -19.09 3.21
C GLN A 38 -14.44 -18.46 4.38
N SER A 39 -13.20 -18.89 4.59
CA SER A 39 -12.24 -18.22 5.47
C SER A 39 -10.83 -18.59 5.08
N ILE A 40 -9.88 -17.67 5.24
CA ILE A 40 -8.44 -17.96 5.15
C ILE A 40 -7.88 -18.06 6.57
N LEU A 41 -7.24 -19.20 6.90
CA LEU A 41 -6.58 -19.41 8.19
C LEU A 41 -5.26 -18.63 8.25
N GLY A 42 -4.87 -18.23 9.46
CA GLY A 42 -3.66 -17.46 9.74
C GLY A 42 -3.96 -16.12 10.41
N ASP A 43 -3.04 -15.66 11.24
CA ASP A 43 -3.07 -14.34 11.85
C ASP A 43 -2.40 -13.33 10.91
N PHE A 44 -3.20 -12.39 10.43
CA PHE A 44 -2.78 -11.26 9.58
C PHE A 44 -3.18 -9.93 10.23
N SER A 45 -3.46 -9.96 11.54
CA SER A 45 -3.78 -8.76 12.31
C SER A 45 -2.52 -7.97 12.67
N PHE A 46 -1.37 -8.67 12.68
CA PHE A 46 -0.06 -8.15 13.04
C PHE A 46 -0.07 -7.34 14.35
N HIS A 47 -1.01 -7.63 15.24
CA HIS A 47 -1.30 -6.78 16.40
C HIS A 47 -0.15 -6.73 17.41
N ASN A 48 0.79 -7.68 17.32
CA ASN A 48 1.98 -7.79 18.15
C ASN A 48 3.28 -7.41 17.42
N ILE A 49 3.22 -7.10 16.12
CA ILE A 49 4.42 -6.81 15.34
C ILE A 49 4.44 -5.32 15.05
N TRP A 50 5.35 -4.64 15.74
CA TRP A 50 5.58 -3.21 15.61
C TRP A 50 6.65 -2.97 14.55
N SER A 51 6.33 -2.14 13.56
CA SER A 51 7.29 -1.68 12.57
C SER A 51 6.94 -0.26 12.15
N TYR A 52 7.98 0.52 11.89
CA TYR A 52 7.85 1.87 11.36
C TYR A 52 8.22 1.84 9.88
N PRO A 53 7.47 2.54 9.00
CA PRO A 53 7.92 2.78 7.65
C PRO A 53 9.14 3.71 7.74
N GLU A 54 10.34 3.12 7.79
CA GLU A 54 11.66 3.76 7.80
C GLU A 54 11.79 5.02 8.64
N SER A 55 12.42 4.93 9.82
CA SER A 55 12.97 6.10 10.52
C SER A 55 13.62 5.73 11.84
N VAL A 56 13.16 4.63 12.42
CA VAL A 56 13.42 4.29 13.81
C VAL A 56 13.85 2.84 13.85
N GLY A 57 15.03 2.59 14.38
CA GLY A 57 15.55 1.23 14.52
C GLY A 57 16.41 1.07 15.75
N VAL A 58 16.57 -0.19 16.16
CA VAL A 58 17.47 -0.57 17.26
C VAL A 58 18.89 -0.59 16.73
N ARG A 59 19.78 0.20 17.34
CA ARG A 59 21.21 0.27 17.03
C ARG A 59 21.95 -0.88 17.73
N ASN A 60 23.22 -1.05 17.38
CA ASN A 60 24.07 -2.12 17.92
C ASN A 60 24.24 -2.07 19.45
N ASP A 61 24.10 -0.90 20.05
CA ASP A 61 24.16 -0.69 21.51
C ASP A 61 22.80 -0.89 22.20
N GLY A 62 21.76 -1.30 21.45
CA GLY A 62 20.40 -1.50 21.95
C GLY A 62 19.60 -0.20 22.09
N SER A 63 20.19 0.96 21.82
CA SER A 63 19.46 2.23 21.76
C SER A 63 18.57 2.26 20.51
N ILE A 64 17.47 2.99 20.59
CA ILE A 64 16.60 3.25 19.45
C ILE A 64 16.98 4.63 18.91
N GLY A 65 17.29 4.73 17.63
CA GLY A 65 17.74 5.98 17.01
C GLY A 65 17.08 6.26 15.67
N ALA A 66 17.29 7.48 15.17
CA ALA A 66 16.93 7.83 13.81
C ALA A 66 17.80 7.00 12.84
N LEU A 67 17.17 6.40 11.85
CA LEU A 67 17.82 5.72 10.72
C LEU A 67 17.68 6.57 9.46
N ASP A 68 18.58 6.33 8.50
CA ASP A 68 18.58 6.98 7.20
C ASP A 68 17.21 6.88 6.52
N GLY A 69 16.71 8.00 6.00
CA GLY A 69 15.42 8.08 5.29
C GLY A 69 14.19 8.35 6.16
N GLY A 70 14.37 8.56 7.47
CA GLY A 70 13.28 8.73 8.44
C GLY A 70 12.75 10.13 8.72
N VAL A 71 11.90 10.20 9.77
CA VAL A 71 11.53 11.43 10.48
C VAL A 71 12.81 12.07 11.04
N TRP A 72 13.37 12.96 10.23
CA TRP A 72 14.58 13.71 10.53
C TRP A 72 14.22 14.91 11.40
N LEU A 73 14.49 14.79 12.70
CA LEU A 73 14.28 15.83 13.71
C LEU A 73 15.63 16.20 14.33
N PRO A 74 16.51 16.90 13.57
CA PRO A 74 17.90 17.14 13.98
C PRO A 74 18.02 17.86 15.32
N GLU A 75 17.00 18.64 15.72
CA GLU A 75 16.96 19.33 17.00
C GLU A 75 16.76 18.38 18.20
N MET A 76 16.29 17.16 17.95
CA MET A 76 16.05 16.12 18.96
C MET A 76 17.14 15.04 18.98
N LEU A 77 18.20 15.21 18.20
CA LEU A 77 19.29 14.25 18.05
C LEU A 77 20.61 14.80 18.60
N ASP A 78 21.46 13.90 19.12
CA ASP A 78 22.85 14.21 19.44
C ASP A 78 23.74 14.16 18.17
N SER A 79 25.03 14.43 18.32
CA SER A 79 25.98 14.41 17.19
C SER A 79 26.20 13.03 16.55
N ASN A 80 25.65 11.96 17.13
CA ASN A 80 25.72 10.59 16.64
C ASN A 80 24.35 10.04 16.20
N ASP A 81 23.36 10.93 16.01
CA ASP A 81 21.97 10.63 15.66
C ASP A 81 21.19 9.84 16.73
N HIS A 82 21.61 9.89 18.00
CA HIS A 82 20.82 9.36 19.10
C HIS A 82 19.78 10.38 19.55
N ILE A 83 18.58 9.89 19.87
CA ILE A 83 17.53 10.73 20.43
C ILE A 83 18.00 11.27 21.79
N LEU A 84 18.01 12.58 21.94
CA LEU A 84 18.35 13.24 23.20
C LEU A 84 17.40 12.76 24.31
N LYS A 85 17.94 12.52 25.50
CA LYS A 85 17.18 11.92 26.61
C LYS A 85 15.94 12.73 27.00
N ASP A 86 16.03 14.06 26.94
CA ASP A 86 14.93 14.99 27.20
C ASP A 86 13.93 15.12 26.04
N SER A 87 14.34 14.71 24.84
CA SER A 87 13.51 14.71 23.63
C SER A 87 12.81 13.38 23.38
N MET A 88 13.15 12.32 24.11
CA MET A 88 12.68 10.95 23.89
C MET A 88 11.14 10.83 23.83
N GLU A 89 10.43 11.40 24.80
CA GLU A 89 8.96 11.34 24.83
C GLU A 89 8.33 12.09 23.64
N SER A 90 8.83 13.28 23.32
CA SER A 90 8.34 14.09 22.19
C SER A 90 8.63 13.42 20.85
N TYR A 91 9.82 12.86 20.69
CA TYR A 91 10.22 12.11 19.51
C TYR A 91 9.27 10.92 19.29
N TYR A 92 9.00 10.13 20.34
CA TYR A 92 8.05 9.01 20.23
C TYR A 92 6.62 9.46 19.97
N LYS A 93 6.14 10.57 20.54
CA LYS A 93 4.82 11.07 20.18
C LYS A 93 4.69 11.38 18.70
N ILE A 94 5.74 11.93 18.07
CA ILE A 94 5.76 12.24 16.64
C ILE A 94 5.85 10.96 15.82
N VAL A 95 6.80 10.09 16.16
CA VAL A 95 7.00 8.79 15.51
C VAL A 95 5.76 7.89 15.65
N ASP A 96 5.06 7.93 16.77
CA ASP A 96 3.87 7.14 17.00
C ASP A 96 2.70 7.59 16.11
N THR A 97 2.69 8.84 15.64
CA THR A 97 1.71 9.25 14.63
C THR A 97 1.96 8.63 13.26
N THR A 98 3.14 8.05 13.02
CA THR A 98 3.52 7.44 11.74
C THR A 98 3.40 5.92 11.73
N HIS A 99 2.86 5.31 12.79
CA HIS A 99 2.61 3.86 12.84
C HIS A 99 1.73 3.41 11.68
N ILE A 100 2.30 2.57 10.82
CA ILE A 100 1.54 1.80 9.86
C ILE A 100 1.53 0.36 10.35
N LYS A 101 0.36 -0.26 10.43
CA LYS A 101 0.28 -1.68 10.76
C LYS A 101 0.81 -2.48 9.58
N HIS A 102 1.61 -3.49 9.86
CA HIS A 102 1.91 -4.54 8.90
C HIS A 102 0.61 -5.08 8.29
N SER A 103 0.63 -5.28 6.98
CA SER A 103 -0.53 -5.77 6.23
C SER A 103 -0.15 -6.77 5.13
N MET A 104 1.13 -7.08 5.00
CA MET A 104 1.67 -8.01 4.02
C MET A 104 2.84 -8.79 4.60
N VAL A 105 2.90 -10.08 4.29
CA VAL A 105 4.11 -10.90 4.42
C VAL A 105 4.25 -11.63 3.09
N CYS A 106 5.38 -11.43 2.41
CA CYS A 106 5.67 -12.17 1.20
C CYS A 106 7.18 -12.32 1.00
N GLU A 107 7.55 -13.36 0.27
CA GLU A 107 8.86 -13.46 -0.35
C GLU A 107 8.73 -12.88 -1.76
N ALA A 108 9.65 -12.01 -2.14
CA ALA A 108 9.66 -11.42 -3.47
C ALA A 108 11.08 -11.43 -4.05
N TRP A 109 11.16 -11.75 -5.34
CA TRP A 109 12.38 -11.60 -6.10
C TRP A 109 12.11 -10.58 -7.21
N CYS A 110 12.49 -9.33 -6.92
CA CYS A 110 12.27 -8.19 -7.81
C CYS A 110 13.51 -7.29 -7.78
N TYR A 111 13.82 -6.69 -8.92
CA TYR A 111 14.90 -5.72 -9.03
C TYR A 111 14.63 -4.53 -8.10
N GLU A 112 15.66 -4.09 -7.37
CA GLU A 112 15.58 -3.02 -6.36
C GLU A 112 14.45 -3.21 -5.33
N TYR A 113 14.23 -4.46 -4.89
CA TYR A 113 13.34 -4.80 -3.77
C TYR A 113 14.16 -5.25 -2.56
N ALA A 114 14.16 -4.47 -1.49
CA ALA A 114 14.78 -4.84 -0.21
C ALA A 114 13.78 -5.35 0.83
N GLY A 115 12.47 -5.20 0.59
CA GLY A 115 11.42 -5.67 1.50
C GLY A 115 10.50 -4.54 1.98
N THR A 116 9.22 -4.86 2.10
CA THR A 116 8.20 -4.01 2.73
C THR A 116 7.07 -4.89 3.26
N ASP A 117 6.57 -4.59 4.44
CA ASP A 117 5.46 -5.31 5.08
C ASP A 117 4.13 -4.55 4.94
N TYR A 118 4.14 -3.47 4.17
CA TYR A 118 3.04 -2.53 4.08
C TYR A 118 2.39 -2.59 2.71
N LEU A 119 1.09 -2.87 2.71
CA LEU A 119 0.21 -2.82 1.56
C LEU A 119 -1.03 -1.99 1.91
N ILE A 120 -1.31 -1.00 1.07
CA ILE A 120 -2.49 -0.14 1.16
C ILE A 120 -3.53 -0.67 0.20
N ALA A 121 -4.79 -0.75 0.64
CA ALA A 121 -5.93 -1.03 -0.21
C ALA A 121 -6.87 0.17 -0.26
N LYS A 122 -7.11 0.70 -1.46
CA LYS A 122 -7.99 1.83 -1.71
C LYS A 122 -9.13 1.42 -2.63
N ARG A 123 -10.36 1.56 -2.15
CA ARG A 123 -11.55 1.43 -3.01
C ARG A 123 -11.58 2.61 -3.97
N ILE A 124 -11.58 2.33 -5.26
CA ILE A 124 -11.63 3.36 -6.31
C ILE A 124 -13.08 3.64 -6.69
N ASN A 125 -13.89 2.60 -6.84
CA ASN A 125 -15.35 2.70 -7.00
C ASN A 125 -16.05 1.45 -6.46
N LYS A 126 -17.35 1.27 -6.77
CA LYS A 126 -18.12 0.11 -6.28
C LYS A 126 -17.55 -1.23 -6.70
N ASP A 127 -16.94 -1.30 -7.88
CA ASP A 127 -16.51 -2.54 -8.52
C ASP A 127 -14.98 -2.68 -8.57
N SER A 128 -14.22 -1.65 -8.17
CA SER A 128 -12.76 -1.66 -8.22
C SER A 128 -12.07 -1.26 -6.92
N ILE A 129 -11.01 -2.02 -6.61
CA ILE A 129 -10.10 -1.77 -5.49
C ILE A 129 -8.68 -1.82 -6.04
N HIS A 130 -7.89 -0.82 -5.70
CA HIS A 130 -6.46 -0.79 -6.00
C HIS A 130 -5.69 -1.01 -4.72
N CYS A 131 -4.84 -2.02 -4.73
CA CYS A 131 -3.90 -2.31 -3.67
C CYS A 131 -2.48 -2.05 -4.14
N TYR A 132 -1.63 -1.51 -3.28
CA TYR A 132 -0.22 -1.33 -3.61
C TYR A 132 0.67 -1.47 -2.38
N SER A 133 1.84 -2.07 -2.55
CA SER A 133 2.87 -2.07 -1.51
C SER A 133 3.58 -0.72 -1.45
N LEU A 134 3.97 -0.30 -0.25
CA LEU A 134 4.74 0.92 -0.07
C LEU A 134 6.20 0.70 -0.46
N CYS A 135 6.75 1.64 -1.23
CA CYS A 135 8.18 1.78 -1.44
C CYS A 135 8.84 2.39 -0.21
N ASN A 136 10.15 2.20 -0.11
CA ASN A 136 10.99 2.70 0.97
C ASN A 136 12.40 3.02 0.39
N ILE A 137 13.34 3.59 1.14
CA ILE A 137 14.64 4.04 0.66
C ILE A 137 15.45 2.91 0.01
N ALA A 138 15.20 1.67 0.42
CA ALA A 138 15.84 0.47 -0.12
C ALA A 138 14.95 -0.32 -1.10
N THR A 139 13.67 0.03 -1.24
CA THR A 139 12.67 -0.66 -2.06
C THR A 139 12.04 0.31 -3.04
N HIS A 140 12.52 0.27 -4.28
CA HIS A 140 12.15 1.21 -5.34
C HIS A 140 11.04 0.66 -6.22
N CYS A 141 10.53 -0.53 -5.90
CA CYS A 141 9.45 -1.17 -6.62
C CYS A 141 8.24 -1.46 -5.73
N SER A 142 7.07 -1.38 -6.34
CA SER A 142 5.76 -1.54 -5.69
C SER A 142 4.97 -2.64 -6.37
N LEU A 143 4.53 -3.64 -5.61
CA LEU A 143 3.51 -4.59 -6.03
C LEU A 143 2.18 -3.83 -6.12
N ASN A 144 1.57 -3.83 -7.30
CA ASN A 144 0.27 -3.24 -7.56
C ASN A 144 -0.72 -4.35 -7.92
N ILE A 145 -1.90 -4.33 -7.29
CA ILE A 145 -2.98 -5.29 -7.51
C ILE A 145 -4.27 -4.50 -7.72
N GLU A 146 -4.92 -4.73 -8.85
CA GLU A 146 -6.24 -4.17 -9.12
C GLU A 146 -7.26 -5.30 -9.11
N ILE A 147 -8.24 -5.20 -8.21
CA ILE A 147 -9.38 -6.11 -8.14
C ILE A 147 -10.54 -5.44 -8.84
N ILE A 148 -10.95 -5.97 -9.99
CA ILE A 148 -12.04 -5.41 -10.81
C ILE A 148 -12.98 -6.56 -11.20
N ASN A 149 -14.26 -6.47 -10.82
CA ASN A 149 -15.29 -7.45 -11.19
C ASN A 149 -14.89 -8.92 -10.91
N GLY A 150 -14.19 -9.19 -9.81
CA GLY A 150 -13.76 -10.54 -9.42
C GLY A 150 -12.50 -11.05 -10.16
N LEU A 151 -11.83 -10.19 -10.92
CA LEU A 151 -10.53 -10.45 -11.53
C LEU A 151 -9.45 -9.65 -10.82
N CYS A 152 -8.25 -10.22 -10.75
CA CYS A 152 -7.05 -9.60 -10.21
C CYS A 152 -6.09 -9.27 -11.35
N TYR A 153 -5.68 -8.02 -11.47
CA TYR A 153 -4.64 -7.55 -12.38
C TYR A 153 -3.43 -7.15 -11.53
N ALA A 154 -2.39 -7.96 -11.55
CA ALA A 154 -1.19 -7.71 -10.77
C ALA A 154 -0.05 -7.21 -11.68
N PHE A 155 0.76 -6.29 -11.18
CA PHE A 155 1.95 -5.80 -11.85
C PHE A 155 2.91 -5.17 -10.84
N ILE A 156 4.19 -5.11 -11.18
CA ILE A 156 5.19 -4.38 -10.40
C ILE A 156 5.47 -3.05 -11.09
N LYS A 157 5.44 -1.95 -10.34
CA LYS A 157 5.98 -0.66 -10.79
C LYS A 157 7.36 -0.48 -10.17
N LEU A 158 8.40 -0.36 -10.99
CA LEU A 158 9.74 0.03 -10.59
C LEU A 158 9.95 1.52 -10.86
N ASN A 159 10.39 2.25 -9.84
CA ASN A 159 10.74 3.66 -9.91
C ASN A 159 12.20 3.85 -9.48
N SER A 160 13.13 3.32 -10.29
CA SER A 160 14.57 3.44 -10.02
C SER A 160 15.02 4.91 -10.12
N LEU A 161 16.00 5.27 -9.29
CA LEU A 161 16.69 6.57 -9.33
C LEU A 161 17.64 6.70 -10.55
N VAL A 162 17.96 5.58 -11.22
CA VAL A 162 18.80 5.59 -12.42
C VAL A 162 17.98 6.03 -13.63
N SER A 163 18.54 6.91 -14.46
CA SER A 163 17.90 7.36 -15.70
C SER A 163 17.53 6.19 -16.60
N GLY A 164 16.25 6.10 -17.00
CA GLY A 164 15.72 4.99 -17.80
C GLY A 164 15.48 3.69 -17.02
N GLY A 165 15.67 3.69 -15.69
CA GLY A 165 15.48 2.52 -14.84
C GLY A 165 14.04 2.28 -14.36
N SER A 166 13.10 3.18 -14.68
CA SER A 166 11.68 2.94 -14.36
C SER A 166 11.07 1.90 -15.31
N ALA A 167 10.36 0.92 -14.77
CA ALA A 167 9.77 -0.17 -15.55
C ALA A 167 8.44 -0.62 -14.97
N GLU A 168 7.64 -1.30 -15.79
CA GLU A 168 6.44 -1.99 -15.34
C GLU A 168 6.51 -3.47 -15.75
N TYR A 169 6.39 -4.36 -14.78
CA TYR A 169 6.43 -5.80 -14.99
C TYR A 169 5.02 -6.37 -14.83
N SER A 170 4.39 -6.74 -15.94
CA SER A 170 3.04 -7.32 -15.93
C SER A 170 3.04 -8.77 -15.42
N CYS A 171 2.04 -9.13 -14.62
CA CYS A 171 1.80 -10.51 -14.22
C CYS A 171 1.43 -11.36 -15.45
N ILE A 172 2.07 -12.54 -15.54
CA ILE A 172 1.83 -13.52 -16.61
C ILE A 172 1.11 -14.78 -16.11
N SER A 173 1.22 -15.10 -14.82
CA SER A 173 0.53 -16.22 -14.20
C SER A 173 0.52 -16.08 -12.70
N GLY A 174 -0.36 -16.82 -12.03
CA GLY A 174 -0.42 -16.81 -10.58
C GLY A 174 -1.74 -17.31 -10.03
N SER A 175 -1.96 -17.04 -8.75
CA SER A 175 -3.18 -17.35 -8.03
C SER A 175 -3.46 -16.28 -6.97
N MET A 176 -4.74 -16.05 -6.72
CA MET A 176 -5.21 -15.23 -5.62
C MET A 176 -6.44 -15.89 -5.00
N VAL A 177 -6.43 -15.99 -3.67
CA VAL A 177 -7.55 -16.46 -2.87
C VAL A 177 -7.95 -15.34 -1.92
N ILE A 178 -9.21 -14.93 -1.92
CA ILE A 178 -9.74 -13.90 -1.01
C ILE A 178 -10.76 -14.52 -0.05
N ASP A 179 -10.68 -14.09 1.22
CA ASP A 179 -11.67 -14.39 2.26
C ASP A 179 -12.99 -13.69 1.95
N GLU A 180 -14.00 -14.46 1.57
CA GLU A 180 -15.29 -13.95 1.14
C GLU A 180 -16.06 -13.26 2.28
N LYS A 181 -15.97 -13.80 3.50
CA LYS A 181 -16.71 -13.26 4.66
C LYS A 181 -16.16 -11.90 5.08
N LEU A 182 -14.84 -11.74 5.09
CA LEU A 182 -14.20 -10.47 5.40
C LEU A 182 -14.37 -9.46 4.26
N PHE A 183 -14.31 -9.93 3.01
CA PHE A 183 -14.50 -9.05 1.85
C PHE A 183 -15.87 -8.38 1.83
N LYS A 184 -16.93 -9.12 2.19
CA LYS A 184 -18.31 -8.58 2.36
C LYS A 184 -18.40 -7.51 3.45
N LYS A 185 -17.47 -7.49 4.40
CA LYS A 185 -17.35 -6.47 5.45
C LYS A 185 -16.41 -5.31 5.08
N GLY A 186 -15.90 -5.31 3.85
CA GLY A 186 -14.97 -4.29 3.36
C GLY A 186 -13.50 -4.54 3.74
N ILE A 187 -13.15 -5.72 4.24
CA ILE A 187 -11.79 -6.09 4.64
C ILE A 187 -11.21 -7.06 3.61
N ILE A 188 -10.05 -6.75 3.05
CA ILE A 188 -9.35 -7.68 2.15
C ILE A 188 -8.38 -8.51 2.98
N LYS A 189 -8.66 -9.81 3.07
CA LYS A 189 -7.70 -10.82 3.52
C LYS A 189 -7.46 -11.77 2.37
N SER A 190 -6.20 -11.94 1.97
CA SER A 190 -5.86 -12.66 0.75
C SER A 190 -4.56 -13.46 0.91
N ALA A 191 -4.50 -14.60 0.22
CA ALA A 191 -3.26 -15.28 -0.12
C ALA A 191 -3.02 -15.16 -1.62
N PHE A 192 -1.77 -14.91 -2.03
CA PHE A 192 -1.44 -14.74 -3.44
C PHE A 192 -0.08 -15.34 -3.79
N ASN A 193 0.09 -15.67 -5.06
CA ASN A 193 1.37 -16.02 -5.68
C ASN A 193 1.33 -15.52 -7.12
N PHE A 194 2.26 -14.65 -7.50
CA PHE A 194 2.30 -14.02 -8.82
C PHE A 194 3.66 -14.21 -9.48
N HIS A 195 3.63 -14.45 -10.79
CA HIS A 195 4.82 -14.50 -11.64
C HIS A 195 4.74 -13.35 -12.63
N PHE A 196 5.81 -12.59 -12.71
CA PHE A 196 5.90 -11.40 -13.55
C PHE A 196 6.85 -11.65 -14.72
N LYS A 197 6.53 -11.07 -15.88
CA LYS A 197 7.45 -11.07 -17.02
C LYS A 197 8.57 -10.09 -16.73
N HIS A 198 9.82 -10.56 -16.80
CA HIS A 198 11.01 -9.73 -16.65
C HIS A 198 12.06 -10.15 -17.71
N SER A 199 13.01 -9.28 -18.02
CA SER A 199 14.07 -9.52 -19.04
C SER A 199 15.49 -9.54 -18.45
N GLU A 200 15.60 -9.17 -17.18
CA GLU A 200 16.80 -9.15 -16.38
C GLU A 200 17.29 -10.59 -16.18
N LYS A 201 18.58 -10.83 -16.45
CA LYS A 201 19.20 -12.14 -16.23
C LYS A 201 19.57 -12.29 -14.76
N LYS A 202 19.46 -13.52 -14.24
CA LYS A 202 19.98 -13.92 -12.92
C LYS A 202 21.49 -13.68 -12.83
#